data_AF-A0A962YBC6-F1
#
_entry.id   AF-A0A962YBC6-F1
#
_cell.length_a   1.000
_cell.length_b   1.000
_cell.length_c   1.000
_cell.angle_alpha   90.00
_cell.angle_beta   90.00
_cell.angle_gamma   90.00
#
_symmetry.space_group_name_H-M   'P 1'
#
loop_
_entity.id
_entity.type
_entity.pdbx_description
1 polymer ?
#
loop_
_entity_poly.entity_id
_entity_poly.type
_entity_poly.pdbx_seq_one_letter_code
_entity_poly.pdbx_strand_id
1 'polypeptide(L)'
;GQNVRLASELTGWELNVMTESQAAEKSGQEAAQIMHMFAEQLDVDEDVAEILVREGFSSIEEVAYVPAQEMMEIEDFDKDIVDALRGRARDVLVARAIAEEERAGGAEPAEDLLTMEGMDEELAYTLAKHGVVTMEDLAELSVDDLTDYAAIDDKRAAELIMTARAPWFVEED
;
A
#
# COMPACT_ATOMS: atom_id res chain seq x y z
N GLY A 1 31.94 -12.29 4.81
CA GLY A 1 33.32 -11.97 5.26
C GLY A 1 33.29 -11.46 6.67
N GLN A 2 34.24 -11.88 7.52
CA GLN A 2 34.29 -11.53 8.95
C GLN A 2 34.28 -10.00 9.19
N ASN A 3 34.85 -9.22 8.26
CA ASN A 3 34.84 -7.76 8.28
C ASN A 3 33.46 -7.12 8.03
N VAL A 4 32.63 -7.71 7.16
CA VAL A 4 31.27 -7.19 6.88
C VAL A 4 30.38 -7.34 8.11
N ARG A 5 30.53 -8.48 8.81
CA ARG A 5 29.82 -8.75 10.06
C ARG A 5 30.27 -7.78 11.16
N LEU A 6 31.58 -7.60 11.33
CA LEU A 6 32.12 -6.66 12.31
C LEU A 6 31.72 -5.21 12.01
N ALA A 7 31.74 -4.79 10.75
CA ALA A 7 31.35 -3.44 10.35
C ALA A 7 29.84 -3.21 10.51
N SER A 8 29.01 -4.22 10.24
CA SER A 8 27.57 -4.14 10.51
C SER A 8 27.28 -4.05 12.00
N GLU A 9 27.98 -4.83 12.83
CA GLU A 9 27.89 -4.77 14.30
C GLU A 9 28.39 -3.43 14.87
N LEU A 10 29.42 -2.83 14.26
CA LEU A 10 30.00 -1.57 14.72
C LEU A 10 29.17 -0.34 14.30
N THR A 11 28.54 -0.39 13.13
CA THR A 11 27.74 0.73 12.58
C THR A 11 26.27 0.61 12.93
N GLY A 12 25.77 -0.59 13.24
CA GLY A 12 24.36 -0.89 13.42
C GLY A 12 23.56 -0.94 12.12
N TRP A 13 24.22 -0.83 10.96
CA TRP A 13 23.58 -0.88 9.63
C TRP A 13 23.85 -2.23 8.99
N GLU A 14 22.84 -2.81 8.33
CA GLU A 14 23.00 -4.06 7.58
C GLU A 14 23.75 -3.79 6.27
N LEU A 15 24.99 -4.29 6.14
CA LEU A 15 25.84 -4.06 4.98
C LEU A 15 25.61 -5.11 3.88
N ASN A 16 24.92 -4.71 2.81
CA ASN A 16 24.77 -5.50 1.59
C ASN A 16 26.01 -5.37 0.69
N VAL A 17 26.84 -6.42 0.63
CA VAL A 17 28.03 -6.45 -0.23
C VAL A 17 27.69 -7.08 -1.58
N MET A 18 27.86 -6.29 -2.64
CA MET A 18 27.64 -6.71 -4.02
C MET A 18 28.95 -6.61 -4.80
N THR A 19 29.11 -7.43 -5.84
CA THR A 19 30.17 -7.21 -6.84
C THR A 19 29.80 -6.04 -7.75
N GLU A 20 30.79 -5.44 -8.43
CA GLU A 20 30.53 -4.34 -9.38
C GLU A 20 29.51 -4.74 -10.46
N SER A 21 29.59 -5.96 -10.98
CA SER A 21 28.65 -6.48 -11.97
C SER A 21 27.23 -6.58 -11.41
N GLN A 22 27.07 -7.05 -10.17
CA GLN A 22 25.77 -7.16 -9.53
C GLN A 22 25.17 -5.79 -9.17
N ALA A 23 26.02 -4.83 -8.79
CA ALA A 23 25.58 -3.46 -8.54
C ALA A 23 25.09 -2.79 -9.84
N ALA A 24 25.81 -2.96 -10.94
CA ALA A 24 25.42 -2.44 -12.26
C ALA A 24 24.11 -3.07 -12.75
N GLU A 25 23.96 -4.40 -12.62
CA GLU A 25 22.74 -5.11 -13.00
C GLU A 25 21.53 -4.65 -12.16
N LYS A 26 21.69 -4.55 -10.84
CA LYS A 26 20.64 -4.07 -9.94
C LYS A 26 20.24 -2.63 -10.27
N SER A 27 21.21 -1.74 -10.46
CA SER A 27 20.96 -0.34 -10.82
C SER A 27 20.21 -0.20 -12.15
N GLY A 28 20.56 -1.02 -13.16
CA GLY A 28 19.84 -1.06 -14.42
C GLY A 28 18.39 -1.57 -14.29
N GLN A 29 18.17 -2.59 -13.45
CA GLN A 29 16.82 -3.09 -13.16
C GLN A 29 15.96 -2.05 -12.43
N GLU A 30 16.53 -1.35 -11.45
CA GLU A 30 15.85 -0.27 -10.72
C GLU A 30 15.48 0.87 -11.67
N ALA A 31 16.40 1.31 -12.52
CA ALA A 31 16.13 2.34 -13.52
C ALA A 31 14.98 1.95 -14.47
N ALA A 32 14.97 0.70 -14.95
CA ALA A 32 13.90 0.20 -15.81
C ALA A 32 12.53 0.13 -15.10
N GLN A 33 12.52 -0.26 -13.82
CA GLN A 33 11.29 -0.28 -13.01
C GLN A 33 10.73 1.14 -12.80
N ILE A 34 11.60 2.10 -12.47
CA ILE A 34 11.21 3.50 -12.28
C ILE A 34 10.72 4.10 -13.60
N MET A 35 11.40 3.82 -14.72
CA MET A 35 10.97 4.28 -16.05
C MET A 35 9.57 3.74 -16.38
N HIS A 36 9.32 2.45 -16.16
CA HIS A 36 8.01 1.85 -16.38
C HIS A 36 6.93 2.45 -15.46
N MET A 37 7.26 2.67 -14.18
CA MET A 37 6.38 3.33 -13.22
C MET A 37 5.99 4.74 -13.71
N PHE A 38 6.94 5.54 -14.22
CA PHE A 38 6.63 6.86 -14.75
C PHE A 38 5.75 6.77 -16.00
N ALA A 39 6.08 5.89 -16.94
CA ALA A 39 5.27 5.71 -18.16
C ALA A 39 3.82 5.34 -17.84
N GLU A 40 3.59 4.40 -16.92
CA GLU A 40 2.25 3.97 -16.54
C GLU A 40 1.50 4.99 -15.69
N GLN A 41 2.12 5.51 -14.63
CA GLN A 41 1.41 6.35 -13.66
C GLN A 41 1.24 7.79 -14.15
N LEU A 42 2.23 8.34 -14.85
CA LEU A 42 2.16 9.70 -15.38
C LEU A 42 1.59 9.75 -16.81
N ASP A 43 1.32 8.60 -17.44
CA ASP A 43 0.83 8.51 -18.83
C ASP A 43 1.75 9.27 -19.80
N VAL A 44 3.05 8.97 -19.73
CA VAL A 44 4.09 9.62 -20.53
C VAL A 44 4.78 8.62 -21.45
N ASP A 45 5.31 9.12 -22.55
CA ASP A 45 6.14 8.34 -23.46
C ASP A 45 7.46 7.92 -22.80
N GLU A 46 8.08 6.85 -23.33
CA GLU A 46 9.35 6.32 -22.83
C GLU A 46 10.46 7.38 -22.79
N ASP A 47 10.53 8.27 -23.79
CA ASP A 47 11.53 9.32 -23.87
C ASP A 47 11.45 10.28 -22.66
N VAL A 48 10.24 10.64 -22.24
CA VAL A 48 10.02 11.54 -21.09
C VAL A 48 10.34 10.82 -19.78
N ALA A 49 9.97 9.54 -19.67
CA ALA A 49 10.31 8.72 -18.50
C ALA A 49 11.83 8.52 -18.37
N GLU A 50 12.54 8.30 -19.47
CA GLU A 50 14.00 8.17 -19.49
C GLU A 50 14.68 9.47 -19.01
N ILE A 51 14.21 10.64 -19.47
CA ILE A 51 14.71 11.94 -19.02
C ILE A 51 14.55 12.07 -17.50
N LEU A 52 13.36 11.76 -16.95
CA LEU A 52 13.11 11.84 -15.51
C LEU A 52 14.07 10.94 -14.70
N VAL A 53 14.27 9.69 -15.13
CA VAL A 53 15.19 8.77 -14.46
C VAL A 53 16.63 9.26 -14.54
N ARG A 54 17.05 9.79 -15.69
CA ARG A 54 18.40 10.33 -15.90
C ARG A 54 18.69 11.54 -15.02
N GLU A 55 17.69 12.40 -14.82
CA GLU A 55 17.76 13.54 -13.89
C GLU A 55 17.65 13.13 -12.42
N GLY A 56 17.44 11.83 -12.14
CA GLY A 56 17.47 11.26 -10.80
C GLY A 56 16.12 11.21 -10.08
N PHE A 57 15.01 11.44 -10.79
CA PHE A 57 13.68 11.22 -10.23
C PHE A 57 13.46 9.72 -10.02
N SER A 58 12.97 9.36 -8.84
CA SER A 58 12.76 7.98 -8.42
C SER A 58 11.32 7.70 -7.97
N SER A 59 10.51 8.74 -7.81
CA SER A 59 9.14 8.65 -7.27
C SER A 59 8.19 9.69 -7.88
N ILE A 60 6.88 9.43 -7.79
CA ILE A 60 5.84 10.35 -8.24
C ILE A 60 5.76 11.58 -7.33
N GLU A 61 6.06 11.40 -6.06
CA GLU A 61 6.12 12.46 -5.04
C GLU A 61 7.18 13.50 -5.39
N GLU A 62 8.36 13.08 -5.81
CA GLU A 62 9.40 14.00 -6.28
C GLU A 62 8.91 14.83 -7.47
N VAL A 63 8.29 14.20 -8.47
CA VAL A 63 7.72 14.93 -9.62
C VAL A 63 6.64 15.93 -9.18
N ALA A 64 5.78 15.59 -8.22
CA ALA A 64 4.72 16.49 -7.76
C ALA A 64 5.25 17.70 -6.97
N TYR A 65 6.30 17.51 -6.16
CA TYR A 65 6.70 18.46 -5.12
C TYR A 65 8.02 19.19 -5.37
N VAL A 66 8.89 18.70 -6.26
CA VAL A 66 10.10 19.43 -6.67
C VAL A 66 9.72 20.83 -7.22
N PRO A 67 10.50 21.88 -6.90
CA PRO A 67 10.24 23.21 -7.43
C PRO A 67 10.17 23.20 -8.97
N ALA A 68 9.16 23.85 -9.54
CA ALA A 68 9.03 23.94 -11.00
C ALA A 68 10.29 24.51 -11.65
N GLN A 69 11.00 25.41 -10.96
CA GLN A 69 12.23 26.01 -11.45
C GLN A 69 13.32 24.96 -11.70
N GLU A 70 13.45 23.95 -10.85
CA GLU A 70 14.42 22.86 -11.01
C GLU A 70 14.03 21.95 -12.18
N MET A 71 12.73 21.66 -12.34
CA MET A 71 12.25 20.89 -13.49
C MET A 71 12.40 21.65 -14.82
N MET A 72 12.36 22.98 -14.79
CA MET A 72 12.58 23.84 -15.95
C MET A 72 14.06 23.95 -16.35
N GLU A 73 14.99 23.47 -15.51
CA GLU A 73 16.41 23.36 -15.85
C GLU A 73 16.72 22.08 -16.65
N ILE A 74 15.78 21.13 -16.68
CA ILE A 74 15.89 19.89 -17.44
C ILE A 74 15.81 20.20 -18.94
N GLU A 75 16.78 19.69 -19.68
CA GLU A 75 16.79 19.80 -21.14
C GLU A 75 15.54 19.11 -21.72
N ASP A 76 14.95 19.71 -22.76
CA ASP A 76 13.70 19.26 -23.40
C ASP A 76 12.40 19.46 -22.61
N PHE A 77 12.45 19.99 -21.37
CA PHE A 77 11.25 20.35 -20.61
C PHE A 77 10.93 21.84 -20.77
N ASP A 78 9.69 22.12 -21.15
CA ASP A 78 9.13 23.47 -21.12
C ASP A 78 8.09 23.60 -20.00
N LYS A 79 7.59 24.83 -19.83
CA LYS A 79 6.64 25.15 -18.76
C LYS A 79 5.36 24.31 -18.88
N ASP A 80 4.89 24.08 -20.09
CA ASP A 80 3.63 23.37 -20.31
C ASP A 80 3.81 21.88 -19.99
N ILE A 81 4.96 21.29 -20.34
CA ILE A 81 5.35 19.92 -19.96
C ILE A 81 5.46 19.79 -18.44
N VAL A 82 6.19 20.71 -17.78
CA VAL A 82 6.37 20.69 -16.32
C VAL A 82 5.02 20.81 -15.61
N ASP A 83 4.19 21.77 -15.99
CA ASP A 83 2.87 21.95 -15.36
C ASP A 83 1.98 20.71 -15.58
N ALA A 84 2.02 20.08 -16.77
CA ALA A 84 1.28 18.85 -17.06
C ALA A 84 1.78 17.63 -16.27
N LEU A 85 3.10 17.43 -16.18
CA LEU A 85 3.70 16.35 -15.38
C LEU A 85 3.35 16.48 -13.91
N ARG A 86 3.47 17.70 -13.36
CA ARG A 86 3.14 17.97 -11.96
C ARG A 86 1.65 17.82 -11.68
N GLY A 87 0.80 18.24 -12.61
CA GLY A 87 -0.64 18.04 -12.55
C GLY A 87 -0.97 16.55 -12.44
N ARG A 88 -0.49 15.75 -13.40
CA ARG A 88 -0.70 14.30 -13.42
C ARG A 88 -0.14 13.60 -12.19
N ALA A 89 1.06 13.96 -11.75
CA ALA A 89 1.65 13.41 -10.53
C ALA A 89 0.76 13.68 -9.31
N ARG A 90 0.20 14.88 -9.17
CA ARG A 90 -0.75 15.20 -8.09
C ARG A 90 -2.05 14.40 -8.22
N ASP A 91 -2.58 14.27 -9.43
CA ASP A 91 -3.80 13.50 -9.67
C ASP A 91 -3.60 12.02 -9.30
N VAL A 92 -2.46 11.42 -9.63
CA VAL A 92 -2.08 10.07 -9.20
C VAL A 92 -2.01 9.98 -7.68
N LEU A 93 -1.35 10.93 -7.01
CA LEU A 93 -1.24 10.92 -5.56
C LEU A 93 -2.60 11.09 -4.87
N VAL A 94 -3.49 11.91 -5.42
CA VAL A 94 -4.87 12.06 -4.94
C VAL A 94 -5.65 10.77 -5.16
N ALA A 95 -5.59 10.18 -6.35
CA ALA A 95 -6.25 8.90 -6.63
C ALA A 95 -5.73 7.78 -5.72
N ARG A 96 -4.43 7.76 -5.44
CA ARG A 96 -3.81 6.82 -4.50
C ARG A 96 -4.29 7.05 -3.07
N ALA A 97 -4.37 8.32 -2.63
CA ALA A 97 -4.88 8.67 -1.32
C ALA A 97 -6.35 8.30 -1.17
N ILE A 98 -7.18 8.51 -2.20
CA ILE A 98 -8.58 8.08 -2.22
C ILE A 98 -8.66 6.55 -2.18
N ALA A 99 -7.90 5.83 -3.01
CA ALA A 99 -7.90 4.36 -3.00
C ALA A 99 -7.42 3.80 -1.64
N GLU A 100 -6.46 4.47 -1.01
CA GLU A 100 -6.01 4.11 0.34
C GLU A 100 -7.06 4.47 1.40
N GLU A 101 -7.76 5.59 1.27
CA GLU A 101 -8.89 5.96 2.13
C GLU A 101 -10.12 5.10 1.86
N GLU A 102 -10.33 4.55 0.67
CA GLU A 102 -11.38 3.57 0.42
C GLU A 102 -11.00 2.21 1.03
N ARG A 103 -9.72 1.86 1.03
CA ARG A 103 -9.20 0.69 1.76
C ARG A 103 -9.19 0.88 3.29
N ALA A 104 -8.88 2.09 3.76
CA ALA A 104 -8.66 2.39 5.18
C ALA A 104 -9.89 3.00 5.87
N GLY A 105 -10.72 3.73 5.14
CA GLY A 105 -11.95 4.40 5.57
C GLY A 105 -13.22 3.61 5.29
N GLY A 106 -13.09 2.32 4.96
CA GLY A 106 -14.22 1.45 4.65
C GLY A 106 -14.89 0.76 5.84
N ALA A 107 -14.32 0.80 7.05
CA ALA A 107 -14.94 0.15 8.19
C ALA A 107 -14.32 0.59 9.52
N GLU A 108 -14.81 1.66 10.14
CA GLU A 108 -14.84 1.59 11.59
C GLU A 108 -15.88 0.51 11.91
N PRO A 109 -15.52 -0.58 12.63
CA PRO A 109 -16.49 -1.61 12.93
C PRO A 109 -17.69 -0.96 13.63
N ALA A 110 -18.88 -1.26 13.13
CA ALA A 110 -20.09 -0.69 13.65
C ALA A 110 -20.29 -1.08 15.13
N GLU A 111 -21.06 -0.27 15.87
CA GLU A 111 -21.23 -0.44 17.31
C GLU A 111 -21.80 -1.83 17.67
N ASP A 112 -22.60 -2.42 16.78
CA ASP A 112 -23.15 -3.77 16.90
C ASP A 112 -22.05 -4.86 16.85
N LEU A 113 -21.07 -4.73 15.97
CA LEU A 113 -19.92 -5.62 15.88
C LEU A 113 -19.01 -5.43 17.10
N LEU A 114 -18.74 -4.19 17.51
CA LEU A 114 -17.90 -3.85 18.66
C LEU A 114 -18.50 -4.30 20.01
N THR A 115 -19.83 -4.28 20.14
CA THR A 115 -20.53 -4.65 21.38
C THR A 115 -20.96 -6.11 21.42
N MET A 116 -20.65 -6.88 20.37
CA MET A 116 -20.94 -8.32 20.29
C MET A 116 -20.22 -9.12 21.39
N GLU A 117 -20.94 -10.08 21.98
CA GLU A 117 -20.37 -11.01 22.94
C GLU A 117 -19.26 -11.87 22.30
N GLY A 118 -18.04 -11.74 22.82
CA GLY A 118 -16.86 -12.48 22.35
C GLY A 118 -15.99 -11.75 21.33
N MET A 119 -16.42 -10.58 20.84
CA MET A 119 -15.63 -9.74 19.93
C MET A 119 -14.60 -8.91 20.70
N ASP A 120 -13.37 -8.88 20.18
CA ASP A 120 -12.31 -7.98 20.66
C ASP A 120 -12.25 -6.75 19.76
N GLU A 121 -11.93 -5.58 20.33
CA GLU A 121 -11.76 -4.35 19.56
C GLU A 121 -10.71 -4.53 18.43
N GLU A 122 -9.55 -5.10 18.74
CA GLU A 122 -8.49 -5.38 17.76
C GLU A 122 -8.96 -6.31 16.63
N LEU A 123 -9.80 -7.30 16.94
CA LEU A 123 -10.37 -8.23 15.97
C LEU A 123 -11.38 -7.52 15.08
N ALA A 124 -12.29 -6.73 15.66
CA ALA A 124 -13.28 -5.96 14.92
C ALA A 124 -12.61 -5.00 13.93
N TYR A 125 -11.54 -4.31 14.34
CA TYR A 125 -10.75 -3.46 13.44
C TYR A 125 -9.98 -4.24 12.37
N THR A 126 -9.59 -5.49 12.64
CA THR A 126 -8.96 -6.37 11.64
C THR A 126 -9.98 -6.80 10.60
N LEU A 127 -11.18 -7.23 11.03
CA LEU A 127 -12.29 -7.63 10.16
C LEU A 127 -12.79 -6.46 9.29
N ALA A 128 -12.85 -5.28 9.88
CA ALA A 128 -13.12 -4.02 9.19
C ALA A 128 -12.19 -3.79 7.98
N LYS A 129 -10.89 -4.02 8.14
CA LYS A 129 -9.91 -3.89 7.03
C LYS A 129 -10.16 -4.89 5.90
N HIS A 130 -10.87 -5.98 6.19
CA HIS A 130 -11.30 -6.99 5.22
C HIS A 130 -12.72 -6.74 4.69
N GLY A 131 -13.35 -5.61 5.02
CA GLY A 131 -14.67 -5.21 4.55
C GLY A 131 -15.84 -5.73 5.38
N VAL A 132 -15.57 -6.29 6.57
CA VAL A 132 -16.58 -6.83 7.49
C VAL A 132 -16.80 -5.80 8.59
N VAL A 133 -17.90 -5.04 8.48
CA VAL A 133 -18.10 -3.82 9.28
C VAL A 133 -19.17 -4.02 10.34
N THR A 134 -20.20 -4.78 10.02
CA THR A 134 -21.40 -4.98 10.85
C THR A 134 -21.50 -6.40 11.40
N MET A 135 -22.38 -6.60 12.38
CA MET A 135 -22.72 -7.95 12.86
C MET A 135 -23.33 -8.81 11.74
N GLU A 136 -24.04 -8.20 10.79
CA GLU A 136 -24.63 -8.89 9.63
C GLU A 136 -23.56 -9.37 8.65
N ASP A 137 -22.56 -8.53 8.35
CA ASP A 137 -21.43 -8.93 7.48
C ASP A 137 -20.68 -10.14 8.07
N LEU A 138 -20.50 -10.17 9.40
CA LEU A 138 -19.88 -11.31 10.08
C LEU A 138 -20.75 -12.57 10.02
N ALA A 139 -22.08 -12.41 10.07
CA ALA A 139 -23.02 -13.53 9.99
C ALA A 139 -23.01 -14.21 8.61
N GLU A 140 -22.68 -13.47 7.55
CA GLU A 140 -22.56 -13.99 6.18
C GLU A 140 -21.26 -14.79 5.94
N LEU A 141 -20.22 -14.58 6.75
CA LEU A 141 -18.94 -15.26 6.60
C LEU A 141 -18.98 -16.76 6.94
N SER A 142 -18.03 -17.49 6.35
CA SER A 142 -17.72 -18.87 6.75
C SER A 142 -16.60 -18.91 7.80
N VAL A 143 -16.47 -20.05 8.48
CA VAL A 143 -15.40 -20.27 9.46
C VAL A 143 -14.03 -20.17 8.78
N ASP A 144 -13.90 -20.70 7.57
CA ASP A 144 -12.66 -20.69 6.80
C ASP A 144 -12.26 -19.26 6.44
N ASP A 145 -13.19 -18.44 5.92
CA ASP A 145 -12.91 -17.03 5.57
C ASP A 145 -12.47 -16.21 6.79
N LEU A 146 -13.12 -16.44 7.94
CA LEU A 146 -12.81 -15.72 9.17
C LEU A 146 -11.44 -16.12 9.75
N THR A 147 -11.09 -17.40 9.65
CA THR A 147 -9.76 -17.91 10.05
C THR A 147 -8.66 -17.36 9.14
N ASP A 148 -8.93 -17.18 7.85
CA ASP A 148 -7.99 -16.62 6.87
C ASP A 148 -7.74 -15.12 7.10
N TYR A 149 -8.77 -14.34 7.49
CA TYR A 149 -8.64 -12.90 7.74
C TYR A 149 -7.97 -12.57 9.07
N ALA A 150 -8.32 -13.30 10.14
CA ALA A 150 -7.92 -12.93 11.50
C ALA A 150 -6.93 -13.90 12.17
N ALA A 151 -6.54 -15.00 11.49
CA ALA A 151 -5.65 -16.02 12.04
C ALA A 151 -6.09 -16.53 13.43
N ILE A 152 -7.40 -16.68 13.63
CA ILE A 152 -8.01 -17.20 14.87
C ILE A 152 -8.32 -18.69 14.75
N ASP A 153 -8.53 -19.38 15.88
CA ASP A 153 -8.93 -20.78 15.89
C ASP A 153 -10.35 -21.00 15.31
N ASP A 154 -10.55 -22.10 14.56
CA ASP A 154 -11.84 -22.48 13.95
C ASP A 154 -13.00 -22.48 14.94
N LYS A 155 -12.75 -22.89 16.19
CA LYS A 155 -13.77 -22.89 17.25
C LYS A 155 -14.22 -21.49 17.60
N ARG A 156 -13.27 -20.57 17.74
CA ARG A 156 -13.55 -19.17 18.06
C ARG A 156 -14.27 -18.49 16.89
N ALA A 157 -13.82 -18.76 15.68
CA ALA A 157 -14.48 -18.29 14.46
C ALA A 157 -15.94 -18.78 14.38
N ALA A 158 -16.18 -20.07 14.63
CA ALA A 158 -17.52 -20.64 14.63
C ALA A 158 -18.43 -20.04 15.72
N GLU A 159 -17.90 -19.82 16.92
CA GLU A 159 -18.65 -19.18 18.02
C GLU A 159 -19.05 -17.75 17.65
N LEU A 160 -18.14 -16.95 17.12
CA LEU A 160 -18.41 -15.57 16.69
C LEU A 160 -19.46 -15.50 15.59
N ILE A 161 -19.37 -16.36 14.56
CA ILE A 161 -20.34 -16.42 13.46
C ILE A 161 -21.72 -16.86 13.98
N MET A 162 -21.77 -17.82 14.91
CA MET A 162 -23.04 -18.26 15.51
C MET A 162 -23.67 -17.17 16.38
N THR A 163 -22.88 -16.41 17.13
CA THR A 163 -23.35 -15.24 17.89
C THR A 163 -23.87 -14.16 16.94
N ALA A 164 -23.18 -13.91 15.83
CA ALA A 164 -23.62 -12.98 14.80
C ALA A 164 -24.95 -13.39 14.15
N ARG A 165 -25.19 -14.70 13.97
CA ARG A 165 -26.43 -15.25 13.43
C ARG A 165 -27.56 -15.39 14.45
N ALA A 166 -27.30 -15.18 15.74
CA ALA A 166 -28.32 -15.33 16.78
C ALA A 166 -29.63 -14.56 16.47
N PRO A 167 -29.62 -13.32 15.94
CA PRO A 167 -30.84 -12.61 15.58
C PRO A 167 -31.72 -13.34 14.54
N TRP A 168 -31.12 -14.11 13.62
CA TRP A 168 -31.86 -14.88 12.60
C TRP A 168 -32.60 -16.09 13.18
N PHE A 169 -32.15 -16.58 14.34
CA PHE A 169 -32.77 -17.72 15.02
C PHE A 169 -33.81 -17.30 16.05
N VAL A 170 -33.94 -16.00 16.37
CA VAL A 170 -34.92 -15.47 17.33
C VAL A 170 -36.28 -15.20 16.70
N GLU A 171 -36.37 -15.08 15.37
CA GLU A 171 -37.65 -14.90 14.64
C GLU A 171 -38.40 -16.22 14.33
N GLU A 172 -37.85 -17.39 14.66
CA GLU A 172 -38.47 -18.71 14.39
C GLU A 172 -39.29 -19.31 15.56
N ASP A 173 -39.45 -18.61 16.70
CA ASP A 173 -40.27 -19.06 17.86
C ASP A 173 -41.54 -18.22 18.13
#